data_AF-A0A943GKV7-F1
#
_entry.id   AF-A0A943GKV7-F1
#
_cell.length_a   1.000
_cell.length_b   1.000
_cell.length_c   1.000
_cell.angle_alpha   90.00
_cell.angle_beta   90.00
_cell.angle_gamma   90.00
#
_symmetry.space_group_name_H-M   'P 1'
#
loop_
_entity.id
_entity.type
_entity.pdbx_description
1 polymer ?
#
loop_
_entity_poly.entity_id
_entity_poly.type
_entity_poly.pdbx_seq_one_letter_code
_entity_poly.pdbx_strand_id
1 'polypeptide(L)'
;ALTNEKMPEETKVMVQEVVNPHILRKAQIVQEEINPLMHEVYAEVDEVVKEYYRELAKAAKFVECYDDVSIYTKLGPYEHSYIVFAYYEMKIKDIDTKVPGLGTLYLEENVKGELSLIRHVKDENVNTLARELMQHQDVQALTSMVKERYAAAFDSDIALREAVQDLRKAYETSPLR
;
A
#
# COMPACT_ATOMS: atom_id res chain seq x y z
N ALA A 1 16.45 57.21 -38.04
CA ALA A 1 15.25 56.38 -38.23
C ALA A 1 15.67 54.94 -37.93
N LEU A 2 15.54 54.41 -36.71
CA LEU A 2 14.32 53.99 -36.01
C LEU A 2 13.46 53.04 -36.85
N THR A 3 13.83 51.76 -36.88
CA THR A 3 12.89 50.66 -37.10
C THR A 3 12.53 50.08 -35.73
N ASN A 4 11.32 50.44 -35.28
CA ASN A 4 10.60 49.76 -34.22
C ASN A 4 10.12 48.41 -34.76
N GLU A 5 10.62 47.30 -34.21
CA GLU A 5 9.88 46.04 -34.24
C GLU A 5 9.48 45.70 -32.81
N LYS A 6 8.16 45.64 -32.66
CA LYS A 6 7.40 45.53 -31.43
C LYS A 6 7.53 44.10 -30.89
N MET A 7 8.09 43.94 -29.69
CA MET A 7 8.03 42.67 -28.97
C MET A 7 6.56 42.30 -28.70
N PRO A 8 6.12 41.05 -28.94
CA PRO A 8 4.78 40.65 -28.59
C PRO A 8 4.60 40.59 -27.07
N GLU A 9 3.42 41.05 -26.65
CA GLU A 9 2.96 41.19 -25.27
C GLU A 9 3.12 39.89 -24.47
N GLU A 10 3.60 40.06 -23.23
CA GLU A 10 3.65 39.01 -22.22
C GLU A 10 2.23 38.50 -21.95
N THR A 11 1.93 37.31 -22.45
CA THR A 11 0.75 36.57 -22.02
C THR A 11 0.93 36.26 -20.54
N LYS A 12 0.19 36.99 -19.70
CA LYS A 12 0.05 36.76 -18.27
C LYS A 12 -0.51 35.35 -18.06
N VAL A 13 0.38 34.37 -17.90
CA VAL A 13 0.00 33.02 -17.49
C VAL A 13 -0.53 33.15 -16.08
N MET A 14 -1.83 32.93 -15.91
CA MET A 14 -2.44 32.72 -14.60
C MET A 14 -1.75 31.51 -13.98
N VAL A 15 -0.86 31.76 -13.02
CA VAL A 15 -0.37 30.73 -12.12
C VAL A 15 -1.58 30.31 -11.30
N GLN A 16 -2.19 29.18 -11.66
CA GLN A 16 -3.08 28.49 -10.74
C GLN A 16 -2.24 28.14 -9.52
N GLU A 17 -2.56 28.74 -8.38
CA GLU A 17 -1.94 28.42 -7.10
C GLU A 17 -2.06 26.91 -6.88
N VAL A 18 -0.91 26.23 -6.85
CA VAL A 18 -0.81 24.82 -6.51
C VAL A 18 -1.04 24.72 -5.00
N VAL A 19 -2.30 24.63 -4.58
CA VAL A 19 -2.69 24.46 -3.17
C VAL A 19 -2.64 22.97 -2.80
N ASN A 20 -1.42 22.43 -2.78
CA ASN A 20 -0.86 21.56 -1.73
C ASN A 20 0.53 21.12 -2.24
N PRO A 21 1.64 21.71 -1.77
CA PRO A 21 2.95 21.19 -2.13
C PRO A 21 3.08 19.77 -1.55
N HIS A 22 3.57 18.81 -2.34
CA HIS A 22 4.06 17.52 -1.82
C HIS A 22 5.23 17.80 -0.87
N ILE A 23 4.91 18.13 0.39
CA ILE A 23 5.90 18.50 1.41
C ILE A 23 6.57 17.20 1.84
N LEU A 24 7.83 17.05 1.40
CA LEU A 24 8.65 15.91 1.76
C LEU A 24 9.02 16.00 3.25
N ARG A 25 8.51 15.04 4.05
CA ARG A 25 8.85 14.86 5.47
C ARG A 25 9.70 13.63 5.76
N LYS A 26 10.06 12.84 4.74
CA LYS A 26 10.78 11.55 4.88
C LYS A 26 11.91 11.59 5.91
N ALA A 27 12.81 12.57 5.82
CA ALA A 27 13.98 12.68 6.71
C ALA A 27 13.62 12.87 8.21
N GLN A 28 12.39 13.31 8.52
CA GLN A 28 11.91 13.53 9.88
C GLN A 28 11.27 12.27 10.48
N ILE A 29 10.84 11.31 9.65
CA ILE A 29 9.99 10.18 10.06
C ILE A 29 10.66 8.81 9.88
N VAL A 30 11.97 8.79 9.61
CA VAL A 30 12.75 7.55 9.41
C VAL A 30 13.07 6.82 10.71
N GLN A 31 12.99 7.48 11.86
CA GLN A 31 13.21 6.83 13.16
C GLN A 31 11.92 6.20 13.66
N GLU A 32 12.01 4.99 14.21
CA GLU A 32 10.85 4.21 14.69
C GLU A 32 10.10 4.93 15.81
N GLU A 33 10.81 5.61 16.71
CA GLU A 33 10.21 6.36 17.82
C GLU A 33 9.37 7.54 17.35
N ILE A 34 9.72 8.12 16.18
CA ILE A 34 9.00 9.25 15.58
C ILE A 34 7.86 8.75 14.69
N ASN A 35 8.03 7.58 14.10
CA ASN A 35 7.06 6.95 13.21
C ASN A 35 6.74 5.53 13.68
N PRO A 36 6.07 5.38 14.85
CA PRO A 36 5.71 4.08 15.39
C PRO A 36 4.64 3.43 14.53
N LEU A 37 4.59 2.10 14.54
CA LEU A 37 3.55 1.35 13.87
C LEU A 37 2.24 1.49 14.67
N MET A 38 1.34 2.33 14.17
CA MET A 38 0.03 2.57 14.78
C MET A 38 -0.97 1.51 14.32
N HIS A 39 -1.92 1.12 15.16
CA HIS A 39 -2.93 0.11 14.85
C HIS A 39 -4.33 0.73 14.88
N GLU A 40 -5.03 0.73 13.74
CA GLU A 40 -6.41 1.24 13.57
C GLU A 40 -6.64 2.63 14.20
N VAL A 41 -5.71 3.57 13.94
CA VAL A 41 -5.77 4.95 14.46
C VAL A 41 -6.47 5.92 13.49
N TYR A 42 -6.34 5.69 12.19
CA TYR A 42 -6.86 6.57 11.14
C TYR A 42 -8.07 5.89 10.47
N ALA A 43 -9.28 6.26 10.87
CA ALA A 43 -10.50 5.64 10.38
C ALA A 43 -10.64 5.75 8.85
N GLU A 44 -10.19 6.86 8.27
CA GLU A 44 -10.16 7.12 6.83
C GLU A 44 -9.19 6.18 6.08
N VAL A 45 -8.05 5.84 6.69
CA VAL A 45 -7.11 4.84 6.15
C VAL A 45 -7.76 3.46 6.21
N ASP A 46 -8.37 3.13 7.35
CA ASP A 46 -8.98 1.82 7.59
C ASP A 46 -10.11 1.53 6.60
N GLU A 47 -10.95 2.52 6.32
CA GLU A 47 -12.05 2.40 5.37
C GLU A 47 -11.55 2.15 3.95
N VAL A 48 -10.57 2.94 3.48
CA VAL A 48 -9.98 2.79 2.14
C VAL A 48 -9.33 1.41 1.97
N VAL A 49 -8.62 0.93 3.00
CA VAL A 49 -7.94 -0.37 2.96
C VAL A 49 -8.94 -1.54 3.01
N LYS A 50 -9.96 -1.47 3.87
CA LYS A 50 -11.02 -2.49 3.95
C LYS A 50 -11.79 -2.57 2.63
N GLU A 51 -12.12 -1.43 2.01
CA GLU A 51 -12.76 -1.40 0.69
C GLU A 51 -11.85 -1.98 -0.41
N TYR A 52 -10.56 -1.65 -0.39
CA TYR A 52 -9.59 -2.22 -1.33
C TYR A 52 -9.59 -3.75 -1.29
N TYR A 53 -9.59 -4.38 -0.12
CA TYR A 53 -9.61 -5.83 0.00
C TYR A 53 -10.96 -6.44 -0.41
N ARG A 54 -12.09 -5.76 -0.15
CA ARG A 54 -13.41 -6.19 -0.67
C ARG A 54 -13.43 -6.22 -2.20
N GLU A 55 -12.94 -5.17 -2.84
CA GLU A 55 -12.87 -5.10 -4.30
C GLU A 55 -11.85 -6.09 -4.88
N LEU A 56 -10.74 -6.31 -4.19
CA LEU A 56 -9.74 -7.31 -4.58
C LEU A 56 -10.34 -8.73 -4.58
N ALA A 57 -11.14 -9.08 -3.56
CA ALA A 57 -11.84 -10.37 -3.51
C ALA A 57 -12.82 -10.53 -4.69
N LYS A 58 -13.61 -9.49 -5.01
CA LYS A 58 -14.57 -9.52 -6.15
C LYS A 58 -13.86 -9.76 -7.49
N ALA A 59 -12.67 -9.20 -7.67
CA ALA A 59 -11.89 -9.36 -8.90
C ALA A 59 -11.12 -10.69 -8.97
N ALA A 60 -10.91 -11.36 -7.83
CA ALA A 60 -10.11 -12.57 -7.74
C ALA A 60 -10.89 -13.82 -8.14
N LYS A 61 -10.28 -14.67 -8.97
CA LYS A 61 -10.92 -15.92 -9.44
C LYS A 61 -11.01 -16.99 -8.34
N PHE A 62 -10.00 -17.05 -7.48
CA PHE A 62 -9.79 -18.15 -6.52
C PHE A 62 -9.98 -17.75 -5.06
N VAL A 63 -10.20 -16.46 -4.79
CA VAL A 63 -10.41 -15.93 -3.44
C VAL A 63 -11.92 -15.75 -3.23
N GLU A 64 -12.40 -16.13 -2.06
CA GLU A 64 -13.77 -15.90 -1.61
C GLU A 64 -13.88 -14.54 -0.90
N CYS A 65 -13.01 -14.31 0.08
CA CYS A 65 -12.92 -13.05 0.82
C CYS A 65 -11.52 -12.86 1.43
N TYR A 66 -11.31 -11.66 1.95
CA TYR A 66 -10.23 -11.33 2.88
C TYR A 66 -10.91 -10.97 4.21
N ASP A 67 -10.78 -11.84 5.19
CA ASP A 67 -11.34 -11.66 6.54
C ASP A 67 -10.28 -11.09 7.49
N ASP A 68 -10.74 -10.66 8.67
CA ASP A 68 -9.88 -10.28 9.79
C ASP A 68 -8.81 -9.25 9.39
N VAL A 69 -9.21 -8.28 8.56
CA VAL A 69 -8.32 -7.24 8.04
C VAL A 69 -7.95 -6.26 9.17
N SER A 70 -6.72 -6.34 9.66
CA SER A 70 -6.15 -5.42 10.66
C SER A 70 -5.17 -4.47 10.00
N ILE A 71 -5.36 -3.17 10.23
CA ILE A 71 -4.58 -2.11 9.59
C ILE A 71 -3.54 -1.56 10.55
N TYR A 72 -2.28 -1.58 10.10
CA TYR A 72 -1.16 -0.98 10.78
C TYR A 72 -0.54 0.12 9.92
N THR A 73 -0.40 1.32 10.47
CA THR A 73 -0.04 2.52 9.70
C THR A 73 1.26 3.13 10.20
N LYS A 74 2.12 3.48 9.25
CA LYS A 74 3.22 4.42 9.43
C LYS A 74 3.01 5.63 8.52
N LEU A 75 3.57 6.76 8.90
CA LEU A 75 3.60 7.96 8.08
C LEU A 75 4.39 7.70 6.78
N GLY A 76 3.86 8.20 5.67
CA GLY A 76 4.49 8.20 4.35
C GLY A 76 5.43 9.38 4.15
N PRO A 77 6.21 9.39 3.05
CA PRO A 77 7.28 10.36 2.85
C PRO A 77 6.78 11.79 2.66
N TYR A 78 5.50 11.98 2.32
CA TYR A 78 4.86 13.28 2.17
C TYR A 78 3.86 13.52 3.31
N GLU A 79 3.55 14.78 3.58
CA GLU A 79 2.39 15.11 4.42
C GLU A 79 1.11 14.50 3.83
N HIS A 80 0.18 14.11 4.71
CA HIS A 80 -1.07 13.46 4.31
C HIS A 80 -0.90 12.16 3.48
N SER A 81 0.26 11.50 3.62
CA SER A 81 0.49 10.18 3.04
C SER A 81 0.93 9.16 4.07
N TYR A 82 0.69 7.89 3.76
CA TYR A 82 0.77 6.76 4.69
C TYR A 82 1.32 5.51 4.00
N ILE A 83 2.17 4.78 4.72
CA ILE A 83 2.55 3.41 4.37
C ILE A 83 1.79 2.49 5.31
N VAL A 84 0.98 1.61 4.74
CA VAL A 84 0.10 0.70 5.48
C VAL A 84 0.60 -0.72 5.35
N PHE A 85 0.67 -1.42 6.48
CA PHE A 85 0.86 -2.85 6.57
C PHE A 85 -0.49 -3.46 6.97
N ALA A 86 -1.18 -4.09 6.03
CA ALA A 86 -2.51 -4.68 6.24
C ALA A 86 -2.39 -6.18 6.44
N TYR A 87 -2.63 -6.64 7.67
CA TYR A 87 -2.85 -8.06 7.94
C TYR A 87 -4.22 -8.46 7.40
N TYR A 88 -4.33 -9.69 6.90
CA TYR A 88 -5.60 -10.28 6.50
C TYR A 88 -5.53 -11.80 6.59
N GLU A 89 -6.70 -12.43 6.66
CA GLU A 89 -6.86 -13.87 6.49
C GLU A 89 -7.60 -14.14 5.17
N MET A 90 -6.87 -14.59 4.16
CA MET A 90 -7.41 -14.85 2.84
C MET A 90 -8.14 -16.21 2.82
N LYS A 91 -9.41 -16.20 2.43
CA LYS A 91 -10.20 -17.41 2.21
C LYS A 91 -10.09 -17.81 0.74
N ILE A 92 -9.45 -18.96 0.48
CA ILE A 92 -9.42 -19.57 -0.86
C ILE A 92 -10.70 -20.39 -1.05
N LYS A 93 -11.28 -20.35 -2.25
CA LYS A 93 -12.46 -21.14 -2.59
C LYS A 93 -12.19 -22.63 -2.36
N ASP A 94 -13.17 -23.32 -1.77
CA ASP A 94 -13.15 -24.75 -1.48
C ASP A 94 -12.05 -25.20 -0.49
N ILE A 95 -11.34 -24.27 0.16
CA ILE A 95 -10.33 -24.54 1.19
C ILE A 95 -10.80 -23.96 2.52
N ASP A 96 -10.98 -24.80 3.53
CA ASP A 96 -11.48 -24.37 4.84
C ASP A 96 -10.49 -23.49 5.61
N THR A 97 -9.21 -23.86 5.56
CA THR A 97 -8.13 -23.13 6.24
C THR A 97 -7.88 -21.78 5.58
N LYS A 98 -8.03 -20.70 6.36
CA LYS A 98 -7.68 -19.35 5.92
C LYS A 98 -6.16 -19.18 5.86
N VAL A 99 -5.71 -18.33 4.95
CA VAL A 99 -4.29 -18.07 4.69
C VAL A 99 -3.91 -16.69 5.21
N PRO A 100 -3.15 -16.60 6.32
CA PRO A 100 -2.65 -15.33 6.81
C PRO A 100 -1.73 -14.66 5.79
N GLY A 101 -1.93 -13.37 5.57
CA GLY A 101 -1.12 -12.56 4.65
C GLY A 101 -0.88 -11.17 5.18
N LEU A 102 0.13 -10.51 4.60
CA LEU A 102 0.50 -9.13 4.91
C LEU A 102 0.67 -8.36 3.60
N GLY A 103 -0.13 -7.32 3.40
CA GLY A 103 0.00 -6.39 2.28
C GLY A 103 0.70 -5.12 2.69
N THR A 104 1.55 -4.57 1.82
CA THR A 104 2.10 -3.21 1.98
C THR A 104 1.46 -2.30 0.95
N LEU A 105 0.77 -1.25 1.41
CA LEU A 105 0.01 -0.33 0.57
C LEU A 105 0.50 1.10 0.80
N TYR A 106 0.36 1.95 -0.23
CA TYR A 106 0.62 3.38 -0.13
C TYR A 106 -0.67 4.15 -0.33
N LEU A 107 -0.99 5.03 0.61
CA LEU A 107 -2.15 5.92 0.53
C LEU A 107 -1.65 7.36 0.56
N GLU A 108 -2.28 8.21 -0.25
CA GLU A 108 -1.97 9.63 -0.33
C GLU A 108 -3.26 10.43 -0.53
N GLU A 109 -3.36 11.53 0.21
CA GLU A 109 -4.43 12.51 0.09
C GLU A 109 -4.19 13.37 -1.15
N ASN A 110 -5.21 13.49 -2.00
CA ASN A 110 -5.13 14.35 -3.17
C ASN A 110 -5.36 15.83 -2.80
N VAL A 111 -5.26 16.73 -3.79
CA VAL A 111 -5.45 18.19 -3.60
C VAL A 111 -6.85 18.60 -3.10
N LYS A 112 -7.82 17.69 -3.11
CA LYS A 112 -9.19 17.91 -2.61
C LYS A 112 -9.41 17.38 -1.20
N GLY A 113 -8.39 16.78 -0.61
CA GLY A 113 -8.49 16.15 0.71
C GLY A 113 -8.99 14.71 0.68
N GLU A 114 -9.08 14.09 -0.50
CA GLU A 114 -9.57 12.71 -0.62
C GLU A 114 -8.40 11.73 -0.57
N LEU A 115 -8.40 10.86 0.43
CA LEU A 115 -7.40 9.80 0.61
C LEU A 115 -7.64 8.66 -0.39
N SER A 116 -6.59 8.24 -1.08
CA SER A 116 -6.69 7.17 -2.09
C SER A 116 -5.49 6.24 -2.07
N LEU A 117 -5.70 4.97 -2.45
CA LEU A 117 -4.65 3.97 -2.59
C LEU A 117 -3.95 4.11 -3.95
N ILE A 118 -2.63 4.21 -3.93
CA ILE A 118 -1.80 4.36 -5.13
C ILE A 118 -1.25 2.99 -5.54
N ARG A 119 -1.78 2.42 -6.63
CA ARG A 119 -1.47 1.04 -7.06
C ARG A 119 -0.11 0.86 -7.72
N HIS A 120 0.38 1.89 -8.42
CA HIS A 120 1.62 1.84 -9.20
C HIS A 120 2.57 2.93 -8.72
N VAL A 121 3.16 2.70 -7.55
CA VAL A 121 4.13 3.62 -6.96
C VAL A 121 5.43 3.60 -7.76
N LYS A 122 5.73 4.71 -8.45
CA LYS A 122 7.01 4.95 -9.14
C LYS A 122 7.92 5.91 -8.38
N ASP A 123 7.46 6.40 -7.23
CA ASP A 123 8.15 7.39 -6.42
C ASP A 123 9.25 6.72 -5.58
N GLU A 124 10.51 7.13 -5.80
CA GLU A 124 11.67 6.59 -5.10
C GLU A 124 11.71 6.95 -3.60
N ASN A 125 11.10 8.06 -3.18
CA ASN A 125 10.98 8.39 -1.76
C ASN A 125 10.07 7.38 -1.05
N VAL A 126 8.95 7.03 -1.68
CA VAL A 126 8.03 6.01 -1.15
C VAL A 126 8.71 4.65 -1.12
N ASN A 127 9.32 4.23 -2.23
CA ASN A 127 9.99 2.94 -2.33
C ASN A 127 11.15 2.81 -1.34
N THR A 128 11.93 3.88 -1.16
CA THR A 128 13.05 3.88 -0.21
C THR A 128 12.57 3.89 1.22
N LEU A 129 11.56 4.71 1.56
CA LEU A 129 10.99 4.71 2.90
C LEU A 129 10.39 3.34 3.23
N ALA A 130 9.63 2.73 2.32
CA ALA A 130 9.06 1.38 2.54
C ALA A 130 10.15 0.35 2.86
N ARG A 131 11.29 0.38 2.15
CA ARG A 131 12.44 -0.50 2.44
C ARG A 131 13.08 -0.23 3.81
N GLU A 132 13.19 1.03 4.21
CA GLU A 132 13.70 1.42 5.53
C GLU A 132 12.75 0.98 6.65
N LEU A 133 11.45 1.21 6.49
CA LEU A 133 10.43 0.81 7.46
C LEU A 133 10.35 -0.70 7.67
N MET A 134 10.66 -1.51 6.65
CA MET A 134 10.80 -2.97 6.82
C MET A 134 11.93 -3.39 7.77
N GLN A 135 12.86 -2.49 8.09
CA GLN A 135 13.93 -2.73 9.06
C GLN A 135 13.54 -2.35 10.49
N HIS A 136 12.40 -1.68 10.69
CA HIS A 136 11.92 -1.31 12.01
C HIS A 136 11.48 -2.55 12.78
N GLN A 137 11.74 -2.57 14.08
CA GLN A 137 11.49 -3.73 14.93
C GLN A 137 10.00 -4.06 15.00
N ASP A 138 9.14 -3.04 15.12
CA ASP A 138 7.69 -3.21 15.10
C ASP A 138 7.16 -3.86 13.80
N VAL A 139 7.67 -3.46 12.63
CA VAL A 139 7.33 -4.07 11.34
C VAL A 139 7.90 -5.47 11.19
N GLN A 140 9.12 -5.71 11.67
CA GLN A 140 9.73 -7.05 11.68
C GLN A 140 8.97 -8.02 12.59
N ALA A 141 8.49 -7.55 13.75
CA ALA A 141 7.66 -8.33 14.66
C ALA A 141 6.33 -8.71 14.01
N LEU A 142 5.64 -7.74 13.39
CA LEU A 142 4.41 -8.00 12.63
C LEU A 142 4.66 -9.02 11.51
N THR A 143 5.72 -8.82 10.72
CA THR A 143 6.09 -9.71 9.62
C THR A 143 6.40 -11.13 10.10
N SER A 144 7.11 -11.27 11.22
CA SER A 144 7.44 -12.57 11.80
C SER A 144 6.19 -13.29 12.30
N MET A 145 5.30 -12.58 12.99
CA MET A 145 4.02 -13.11 13.45
C MET A 145 3.18 -13.65 12.28
N VAL A 146 3.07 -12.89 11.18
CA VAL A 146 2.31 -13.36 10.00
C VAL A 146 2.97 -14.57 9.35
N LYS A 147 4.30 -14.61 9.26
CA LYS A 147 5.04 -15.77 8.71
C LYS A 147 4.81 -17.03 9.53
N GLU A 148 4.83 -16.93 10.85
CA GLU A 148 4.58 -18.06 11.75
C GLU A 148 3.15 -18.58 11.59
N ARG A 149 2.15 -17.68 11.52
CA ARG A 149 0.76 -18.06 11.28
C ARG A 149 0.56 -18.69 9.91
N TYR A 150 1.19 -18.15 8.87
CA TYR A 150 1.16 -18.74 7.54
C TYR A 150 1.76 -20.15 7.54
N ALA A 151 2.94 -20.33 8.15
CA ALA A 151 3.59 -21.64 8.24
C ALA A 151 2.71 -22.65 8.98
N ALA A 152 2.09 -22.26 10.09
CA ALA A 152 1.16 -23.10 10.83
C ALA A 152 -0.06 -23.51 9.98
N ALA A 153 -0.68 -22.57 9.26
CA ALA A 153 -1.79 -22.86 8.36
C ALA A 153 -1.36 -23.84 7.25
N PHE A 154 -0.24 -23.54 6.59
CA PHE A 154 0.31 -24.37 5.51
C PHE A 154 0.67 -25.78 5.99
N ASP A 155 1.32 -25.93 7.14
CA ASP A 155 1.70 -27.24 7.65
C ASP A 155 0.52 -28.05 8.18
N SER A 156 -0.58 -27.40 8.59
CA SER A 156 -1.77 -28.07 9.10
C SER A 156 -2.68 -28.69 8.03
N ASP A 157 -2.67 -28.16 6.80
CA ASP A 157 -3.69 -28.49 5.79
C ASP A 157 -3.07 -28.89 4.44
N ILE A 158 -3.21 -30.18 4.09
CA ILE A 158 -2.71 -30.73 2.82
C ILE A 158 -3.41 -30.08 1.61
N ALA A 159 -4.73 -29.87 1.66
CA ALA A 159 -5.50 -29.30 0.56
C ALA A 159 -5.07 -27.85 0.30
N LEU A 160 -4.82 -27.09 1.37
CA LEU A 160 -4.23 -25.75 1.25
C LEU A 160 -2.86 -25.79 0.56
N ARG A 161 -1.97 -26.72 0.94
CA ARG A 161 -0.64 -26.82 0.30
C ARG A 161 -0.75 -27.09 -1.20
N GLU A 162 -1.63 -28.01 -1.58
CA GLU A 162 -1.87 -28.33 -2.99
C GLU A 162 -2.43 -27.12 -3.75
N ALA A 163 -3.45 -26.46 -3.21
CA ALA A 163 -4.04 -25.26 -3.82
C ALA A 163 -3.00 -24.13 -4.02
N VAL A 164 -2.16 -23.87 -3.01
CA VAL A 164 -1.09 -22.86 -3.10
C VAL A 164 -0.04 -23.25 -4.14
N GLN A 165 0.34 -24.52 -4.21
CA GLN A 165 1.28 -25.01 -5.23
C GLN A 165 0.73 -24.87 -6.64
N ASP A 166 -0.55 -25.17 -6.84
CA ASP A 166 -1.20 -25.06 -8.14
C ASP A 166 -1.40 -23.61 -8.57
N LEU A 167 -1.77 -22.73 -7.64
CA LEU A 167 -1.76 -21.28 -7.86
C LEU A 167 -0.39 -20.81 -8.33
N ARG A 168 0.68 -21.21 -7.63
CA ARG A 168 2.04 -20.84 -8.00
C ARG A 168 2.41 -21.30 -9.42
N LYS A 169 2.12 -22.55 -9.78
CA LYS A 169 2.37 -23.08 -11.13
C LYS A 169 1.59 -22.30 -12.18
N ALA A 170 0.33 -21.96 -11.93
CA ALA A 170 -0.51 -21.18 -12.84
C ALA A 170 0.07 -19.78 -13.10
N TYR A 171 0.65 -19.14 -12.09
CA TYR A 171 1.34 -17.84 -12.26
C TYR A 171 2.68 -17.99 -12.99
N GLU A 172 3.49 -19.00 -12.68
CA GLU A 172 4.80 -19.23 -13.32
C GLU A 172 4.68 -19.64 -14.80
N THR A 173 3.57 -20.29 -15.18
CA THR A 173 3.30 -20.73 -16.56
C THR A 173 2.45 -19.75 -17.37
N SER A 174 2.04 -18.62 -16.77
CA SER A 174 1.23 -17.61 -17.45
C SER A 174 2.06 -16.88 -18.52
N PRO A 175 1.60 -16.83 -19.79
CA PRO A 175 2.33 -16.19 -20.89
C PRO A 175 2.32 -14.65 -20.84
N LEU A 176 1.86 -14.03 -19.75
CA LEU A 176 1.79 -12.58 -19.56
C LEU A 176 3.04 -11.99 -18.89
N ARG A 177 4.21 -12.63 -19.05
CA ARG A 177 5.50 -12.03 -18.70
C ARG A 177 6.01 -11.11 -19.81
#